data_AF-A0A2J6IH11-F1
#
_entry.id   AF-A0A2J6IH11-F1
#
_cell.length_a   1.000
_cell.length_b   1.000
_cell.length_c   1.000
_cell.angle_alpha   90.00
_cell.angle_beta   90.00
_cell.angle_gamma   90.00
#
_symmetry.space_group_name_H-M   'P 1'
#
loop_
_entity.id
_entity.type
_entity.pdbx_description
1 polymer ?
#
loop_
_entity_poly.entity_id
_entity_poly.type
_entity_poly.pdbx_seq_one_letter_code
_entity_poly.pdbx_strand_id
1 'polypeptide(L)'
;MANYFKSVLILSMVAVLFSCCKTNGTKPDYDIYSYTTNIVNPPDYFQVNYVVSFVGNKTANITFEANSVWAIKKLGDVRVLYTISNGTDNMNIESADTIAFEGNKTYQFTANNFSSLDISNYLVEFSKVDTDYESFEPKF
;
A
#
# COMPACT_ATOMS: atom_id res chain seq x y z
N MET A 1 -22.94 -60.85 -10.44
CA MET A 1 -22.67 -59.67 -11.28
C MET A 1 -23.21 -58.45 -10.55
N ALA A 2 -22.30 -57.55 -10.18
CA ALA A 2 -22.56 -56.38 -9.36
C ALA A 2 -23.34 -55.30 -10.14
N ASN A 3 -24.12 -54.48 -9.43
CA ASN A 3 -24.30 -53.04 -9.66
C ASN A 3 -25.10 -52.45 -8.49
N TYR A 4 -24.39 -51.89 -7.51
CA TYR A 4 -24.10 -50.45 -7.33
C TYR A 4 -25.26 -49.68 -6.68
N PHE A 5 -25.31 -49.81 -5.36
CA PHE A 5 -25.94 -48.86 -4.44
C PHE A 5 -25.16 -47.55 -4.47
N LYS A 6 -25.73 -46.48 -5.03
CA LYS A 6 -25.30 -45.10 -4.78
C LYS A 6 -26.54 -44.19 -4.74
N SER A 7 -27.19 -44.15 -3.59
CA SER A 7 -27.98 -42.99 -3.18
C SER A 7 -27.20 -42.29 -2.08
N VAL A 8 -26.51 -41.22 -2.45
CA VAL A 8 -26.02 -40.22 -1.48
C VAL A 8 -26.78 -38.94 -1.77
N LEU A 9 -27.60 -38.61 -0.79
CA LEU A 9 -28.42 -37.43 -0.66
C LEU A 9 -27.55 -36.40 0.05
N ILE A 10 -27.17 -35.30 -0.61
CA ILE A 10 -26.71 -34.10 0.09
C ILE A 10 -27.41 -32.89 -0.54
N LEU A 11 -28.27 -32.33 0.29
CA LEU A 11 -29.00 -31.08 0.17
C LEU A 11 -28.10 -29.97 0.74
N SER A 12 -27.77 -28.94 -0.03
CA SER A 12 -27.47 -27.58 0.45
C SER A 12 -27.13 -26.71 -0.77
N MET A 13 -27.37 -25.42 -0.85
CA MET A 13 -28.19 -24.46 -0.14
C MET A 13 -28.01 -23.18 -0.96
N VAL A 14 -29.13 -22.60 -1.40
CA VAL A 14 -29.31 -21.17 -1.71
C VAL A 14 -28.08 -20.44 -2.29
N ALA A 15 -28.06 -20.27 -3.61
CA ALA A 15 -27.24 -19.24 -4.25
C ALA A 15 -27.76 -17.86 -3.83
N VAL A 16 -27.26 -17.33 -2.72
CA VAL A 16 -27.44 -15.93 -2.35
C VAL A 16 -26.64 -15.12 -3.37
N LEU A 17 -27.35 -14.57 -4.35
CA LEU A 17 -26.86 -13.50 -5.19
C LEU A 17 -26.46 -12.34 -4.29
N PHE A 18 -25.18 -12.24 -3.92
CA PHE A 18 -24.58 -11.00 -3.48
C PHE A 18 -24.50 -10.05 -4.68
N SER A 19 -25.66 -9.53 -5.07
CA SER A 19 -25.75 -8.24 -5.75
C SER A 19 -25.62 -7.19 -4.66
N CYS A 20 -24.41 -7.01 -4.14
CA CYS A 20 -24.10 -5.85 -3.32
C CYS A 20 -23.43 -4.83 -4.23
N CYS A 21 -24.21 -3.80 -4.56
CA CYS A 21 -23.86 -2.53 -5.16
C CYS A 21 -22.41 -2.42 -5.64
N LYS A 22 -22.21 -2.41 -6.98
CA LYS A 22 -21.14 -1.61 -7.55
C LYS A 22 -21.43 -0.15 -7.20
N THR A 23 -20.94 0.31 -6.07
CA THR A 23 -20.69 1.74 -5.91
C THR A 23 -19.68 2.06 -7.00
N ASN A 24 -20.10 2.85 -7.99
CA ASN A 24 -19.17 3.57 -8.84
C ASN A 24 -18.40 4.49 -7.89
N GLY A 25 -17.33 3.96 -7.29
CA GLY A 25 -16.53 4.66 -6.32
C GLY A 25 -15.87 5.81 -7.05
N THR A 26 -16.36 7.02 -6.84
CA THR A 26 -15.57 8.22 -7.05
C THR A 26 -14.24 7.96 -6.35
N LYS A 27 -13.13 7.95 -7.10
CA LYS A 27 -11.80 7.82 -6.49
C LYS A 27 -11.73 8.85 -5.35
N PRO A 28 -11.18 8.50 -4.17
CA PRO A 28 -10.90 9.50 -3.15
C PRO A 28 -10.13 10.66 -3.78
N ASP A 29 -10.46 11.89 -3.39
CA ASP A 29 -9.58 13.03 -3.69
C ASP A 29 -8.35 12.85 -2.79
N TYR A 30 -7.20 12.56 -3.41
CA TYR A 30 -5.96 12.30 -2.68
C TYR A 30 -5.17 13.60 -2.56
N ASP A 31 -4.86 14.01 -1.34
CA ASP A 31 -3.85 15.04 -1.12
C ASP A 31 -2.50 14.53 -1.67
N ILE A 32 -1.88 15.32 -2.57
CA ILE A 32 -0.60 14.98 -3.18
C ILE A 32 0.50 15.81 -2.53
N TYR A 33 1.36 15.14 -1.79
CA TYR A 33 2.53 15.74 -1.15
C TYR A 33 3.78 15.64 -2.03
N SER A 34 4.70 16.59 -1.86
CA SER A 34 6.05 16.50 -2.41
C SER A 34 6.94 15.67 -1.49
N TYR A 35 7.81 14.83 -2.05
CA TYR A 35 8.82 14.11 -1.27
C TYR A 35 9.79 15.02 -0.50
N THR A 36 9.90 16.30 -0.87
CA THR A 36 10.83 17.25 -0.23
C THR A 36 10.29 17.83 1.08
N THR A 37 9.00 17.67 1.38
CA THR A 37 8.37 18.18 2.59
C THR A 37 8.26 17.06 3.62
N ASN A 38 8.47 17.38 4.90
CA ASN A 38 8.15 16.45 5.98
C ASN A 38 6.62 16.35 6.09
N ILE A 39 6.10 15.14 5.94
CA ILE A 39 4.67 14.86 6.00
C ILE A 39 4.38 14.38 7.42
N VAL A 40 3.64 15.18 8.18
CA VAL A 40 3.34 14.89 9.59
C VAL A 40 1.84 14.74 9.74
N ASN A 41 1.41 13.60 10.28
CA ASN A 41 0.02 13.23 10.51
C ASN A 41 -0.84 13.40 9.24
N PRO A 42 -0.48 12.71 8.13
CA PRO A 42 -1.25 12.80 6.90
C PRO A 42 -2.69 12.29 7.08
N PRO A 43 -3.61 12.67 6.18
CA PRO A 43 -4.95 12.08 6.15
C PRO A 43 -4.89 10.58 5.83
N ASP A 44 -6.00 9.87 6.06
CA ASP A 44 -6.09 8.42 5.84
C ASP A 44 -5.84 7.99 4.39
N TYR A 45 -5.98 8.90 3.43
CA TYR A 45 -5.71 8.67 2.01
C TYR A 45 -4.86 9.83 1.48
N PHE A 46 -3.65 9.52 1.02
CA PHE A 46 -2.78 10.51 0.39
C PHE A 46 -1.83 9.89 -0.63
N GLN A 47 -1.19 10.74 -1.43
CA GLN A 47 -0.15 10.34 -2.36
C GLN A 47 1.12 11.16 -2.13
N VAL A 48 2.26 10.57 -2.48
CA VAL A 48 3.54 11.26 -2.50
C VAL A 48 4.09 11.24 -3.92
N ASN A 49 4.38 12.42 -4.45
CA ASN A 49 5.03 12.58 -5.74
C ASN A 49 6.54 12.73 -5.58
N TYR A 50 7.28 11.86 -6.26
CA TYR A 50 8.73 11.88 -6.35
C TYR A 50 9.18 12.35 -7.72
N VAL A 51 9.94 13.44 -7.79
CA VAL A 51 10.54 13.91 -9.04
C VAL A 51 11.82 13.12 -9.29
N VAL A 52 11.73 12.09 -10.14
CA VAL A 52 12.80 11.12 -10.41
C VAL A 52 13.43 11.29 -11.80
N SER A 53 13.36 12.50 -12.38
CA SER A 53 13.93 12.84 -13.71
C SER A 53 15.46 12.69 -13.82
N PHE A 54 16.13 12.38 -12.73
CA PHE A 54 17.57 12.15 -12.68
C PHE A 54 17.87 10.97 -11.76
N VAL A 55 19.03 10.34 -12.01
CA VAL A 55 19.51 9.22 -11.20
C VAL A 55 19.69 9.61 -9.73
N GLY A 56 19.35 8.69 -8.84
CA GLY A 56 19.60 8.78 -7.41
C GLY A 56 18.35 8.61 -6.54
N ASN A 57 18.55 8.85 -5.24
CA ASN A 57 17.50 8.74 -4.23
C ASN A 57 16.66 10.01 -4.15
N LYS A 58 15.35 9.82 -4.01
CA LYS A 58 14.38 10.83 -3.61
C LYS A 58 13.63 10.30 -2.40
N THR A 59 13.79 10.93 -1.25
CA THR A 59 13.32 10.39 0.03
C THR A 59 12.30 11.34 0.64
N ALA A 60 11.12 10.82 0.96
CA ALA A 60 10.11 11.50 1.76
C ALA A 60 10.23 11.07 3.22
N ASN A 61 10.04 12.01 4.15
CA ASN A 61 9.95 11.72 5.58
C ASN A 61 8.49 11.80 6.00
N ILE A 62 7.96 10.73 6.58
CA ILE A 62 6.56 10.66 7.03
C ILE A 62 6.50 10.26 8.50
N THR A 63 5.74 11.01 9.28
CA THR A 63 5.45 10.71 10.69
C THR A 63 3.95 10.53 10.85
N PHE A 64 3.53 9.38 11.38
CA PHE A 64 2.14 9.08 11.69
C PHE A 64 1.82 9.47 13.13
N GLU A 65 0.59 9.91 13.40
CA GLU A 65 0.19 10.37 14.74
C GLU A 65 0.16 9.21 15.76
N ALA A 66 -0.35 8.08 15.31
CA ALA A 66 -0.61 6.91 16.14
C ALA A 66 -0.22 5.61 15.41
N ASN A 67 -0.04 4.55 16.19
CA ASN A 67 0.16 3.20 15.69
C ASN A 67 -0.95 2.87 14.68
N SER A 68 -0.56 2.49 13.46
CA SER A 68 -1.52 2.32 12.37
C SER A 68 -1.01 1.39 11.28
N VAL A 69 -1.95 0.79 10.55
CA VAL A 69 -1.66 -0.09 9.41
C VAL A 69 -1.94 0.66 8.11
N TRP A 70 -1.02 0.57 7.15
CA TRP A 70 -1.08 1.29 5.89
C TRP A 70 -0.85 0.38 4.71
N ALA A 71 -1.76 0.42 3.74
CA ALA A 71 -1.53 -0.09 2.40
C ALA A 71 -0.74 0.95 1.60
N ILE A 72 0.37 0.51 1.02
CA ILE A 72 1.28 1.33 0.22
C ILE A 72 1.29 0.75 -1.18
N LYS A 73 1.05 1.58 -2.20
CA LYS A 73 0.95 1.12 -3.58
C LYS A 73 1.74 2.02 -4.53
N LYS A 74 2.60 1.41 -5.33
CA LYS A 74 3.32 2.07 -6.41
C LYS A 74 2.36 2.33 -7.57
N LEU A 75 2.26 3.58 -8.00
CA LEU A 75 1.49 3.98 -9.18
C LEU A 75 2.39 4.41 -10.35
N GLY A 76 3.68 4.59 -10.09
CA GLY A 76 4.68 4.98 -11.09
C GLY A 76 5.33 3.81 -11.83
N ASP A 77 6.40 4.13 -12.55
CA ASP A 77 7.15 3.19 -13.38
C ASP A 77 7.83 2.08 -12.54
N VAL A 78 7.75 0.84 -13.03
CA VAL A 78 8.28 -0.35 -12.34
C VAL A 78 9.80 -0.37 -12.21
N ARG A 79 10.51 0.43 -13.01
CA ARG A 79 11.98 0.54 -12.97
C ARG A 79 12.48 1.28 -11.74
N VAL A 80 11.62 2.04 -11.06
CA VAL A 80 11.97 2.73 -9.81
C VAL A 80 11.89 1.75 -8.65
N LEU A 81 13.02 1.56 -7.96
CA LEU A 81 13.05 0.82 -6.71
C LEU A 81 12.47 1.69 -5.61
N TYR A 82 11.58 1.12 -4.80
CA TYR A 82 10.96 1.83 -3.69
C TYR A 82 11.27 1.12 -2.39
N THR A 83 11.82 1.85 -1.42
CA THR A 83 12.22 1.30 -0.14
C THR A 83 11.68 2.14 1.02
N ILE A 84 11.46 1.48 2.15
CA ILE A 84 11.10 2.10 3.42
C ILE A 84 12.26 1.88 4.38
N SER A 85 12.61 2.88 5.17
CA SER A 85 13.56 2.77 6.27
C SER A 85 13.04 3.43 7.54
N ASN A 86 13.36 2.82 8.67
CA ASN A 86 13.08 3.36 10.00
C ASN A 86 14.38 3.84 10.70
N GLY A 87 15.50 3.89 9.97
CA GLY A 87 16.85 4.24 10.44
C GLY A 87 17.73 3.04 10.83
N THR A 88 17.13 1.90 11.19
CA THR A 88 17.85 0.65 11.51
C THR A 88 17.67 -0.41 10.44
N ASP A 89 16.44 -0.51 9.93
CA ASP A 89 16.01 -1.52 8.99
C ASP A 89 15.58 -0.89 7.66
N ASN A 90 15.59 -1.72 6.62
CA ASN A 90 15.18 -1.34 5.28
C ASN A 90 14.32 -2.46 4.68
N MET A 91 13.23 -2.09 4.02
CA MET A 91 12.35 -3.02 3.30
C MET A 91 12.08 -2.48 1.90
N ASN A 92 12.08 -3.38 0.91
CA ASN A 92 11.66 -3.05 -0.45
C ASN A 92 10.16 -3.24 -0.60
N ILE A 93 9.52 -2.37 -1.38
CA ILE A 93 8.12 -2.49 -1.79
C ILE A 93 8.10 -2.77 -3.29
N GLU A 94 7.70 -3.99 -3.65
CA GLU A 94 7.78 -4.45 -5.04
C GLU A 94 6.72 -3.78 -5.92
N SER A 95 5.46 -3.83 -5.49
CA SER A 95 4.34 -3.20 -6.20
C SER A 95 3.31 -2.59 -5.24
N ALA A 96 2.93 -3.36 -4.22
CA ALA A 96 2.14 -2.90 -3.10
C ALA A 96 2.41 -3.81 -1.90
N ASP A 97 2.34 -3.24 -0.70
CA ASP A 97 2.45 -3.96 0.56
C ASP A 97 1.54 -3.31 1.61
N THR A 98 1.21 -4.04 2.67
CA THR A 98 0.48 -3.52 3.83
C THR A 98 1.33 -3.70 5.06
N ILE A 99 1.59 -2.60 5.77
CA ILE A 99 2.62 -2.54 6.82
C ILE A 99 2.09 -1.75 8.01
N ALA A 100 2.38 -2.23 9.21
CA ALA A 100 2.10 -1.53 10.45
C ALA A 100 3.27 -0.61 10.84
N PHE A 101 2.95 0.64 11.20
CA PHE A 101 3.90 1.66 11.64
C PHE A 101 3.57 2.13 13.06
N GLU A 102 4.61 2.32 13.86
CA GLU A 102 4.52 2.97 15.17
C GLU A 102 4.22 4.46 15.00
N GLY A 103 3.34 4.98 15.85
CA GLY A 103 3.05 6.41 15.93
C GLY A 103 4.25 7.20 16.45
N ASN A 104 4.33 8.46 16.07
CA ASN A 104 5.37 9.42 16.49
C ASN A 104 6.80 9.06 16.07
N LYS A 105 6.96 8.09 15.15
CA LYS A 105 8.23 7.74 14.51
C LYS A 105 8.25 8.27 13.09
N THR A 106 9.41 8.77 12.66
CA THR A 106 9.62 9.21 11.28
C THR A 106 10.18 8.08 10.44
N TYR A 107 9.50 7.77 9.35
CA TYR A 107 9.88 6.77 8.37
C TYR A 107 10.34 7.44 7.08
N GLN A 108 11.36 6.86 6.46
CA GLN A 108 11.94 7.32 5.21
C GLN A 108 11.45 6.47 4.06
N PHE A 109 10.77 7.07 3.11
CA PHE A 109 10.24 6.42 1.92
C PHE A 109 11.03 6.89 0.70
N THR A 110 11.86 6.01 0.15
CA THR A 110 12.83 6.36 -0.89
C THR A 110 12.45 5.77 -2.23
N ALA A 111 12.23 6.63 -3.21
CA ALA A 111 12.22 6.27 -4.62
C ALA A 111 13.65 6.41 -5.17
N ASN A 112 14.23 5.29 -5.60
CA ASN A 112 15.52 5.26 -6.29
C ASN A 112 15.31 5.00 -7.78
N ASN A 113 15.79 5.93 -8.59
CA ASN A 113 15.95 5.74 -10.02
C ASN A 113 17.42 5.47 -10.32
N PHE A 114 17.74 4.25 -10.75
CA PHE A 114 19.13 3.85 -11.00
C PHE A 114 19.70 4.37 -12.32
N SER A 115 18.87 4.53 -13.36
CA SER A 115 19.41 4.67 -14.72
C SER A 115 18.50 5.35 -15.74
N SER A 116 17.22 5.58 -15.44
CA SER A 116 16.26 6.09 -16.42
C SER A 116 16.26 7.62 -16.42
N LEU A 117 16.24 8.26 -17.58
CA LEU A 117 16.14 9.73 -17.70
C LEU A 117 14.80 10.17 -18.28
N ASP A 118 13.96 9.21 -18.67
CA ASP A 118 12.64 9.40 -19.27
C ASP A 118 11.50 9.40 -18.24
N ILE A 119 11.78 9.07 -16.98
CA ILE A 119 10.78 9.05 -15.91
C ILE A 119 10.81 10.40 -15.19
N SER A 120 9.80 11.23 -15.36
CA SER A 120 9.76 12.54 -14.67
C SER A 120 9.24 12.44 -13.23
N ASN A 121 8.11 11.76 -13.05
CA ASN A 121 7.41 11.66 -11.77
C ASN A 121 7.16 10.20 -11.42
N TYR A 122 7.15 9.91 -10.12
CA TYR A 122 6.86 8.61 -9.57
C TYR A 122 5.92 8.80 -8.38
N LEU A 123 4.69 8.29 -8.49
CA LEU A 123 3.65 8.44 -7.48
C LEU A 123 3.54 7.16 -6.64
N VAL A 124 3.39 7.35 -5.33
CA VAL A 124 3.05 6.29 -4.39
C VAL A 124 1.83 6.69 -3.60
N GLU A 125 0.88 5.79 -3.50
CA GLU A 125 -0.37 5.95 -2.77
C GLU A 125 -0.25 5.27 -1.39
N PHE A 126 -0.82 5.95 -0.40
CA PHE A 126 -0.93 5.51 0.97
C PHE A 126 -2.40 5.51 1.36
N SER A 127 -2.87 4.39 1.90
CA SER A 127 -4.22 4.23 2.40
C SER A 127 -4.18 3.57 3.77
N LYS A 128 -4.70 4.26 4.79
CA LYS A 128 -4.83 3.69 6.12
C LYS A 128 -5.84 2.55 6.06
N VAL A 129 -5.49 1.46 6.73
CA VAL A 129 -6.33 0.26 6.81
C VAL A 129 -6.99 0.25 8.18
N ASP A 130 -8.31 0.03 8.21
CA ASP A 130 -9.08 -0.17 9.43
C ASP A 130 -8.83 -1.56 10.00
N THR A 131 -7.62 -1.74 10.52
CA THR A 131 -7.13 -2.97 11.17
C THR A 131 -6.39 -2.58 12.44
N ASP A 132 -6.54 -3.41 13.46
CA ASP A 132 -5.83 -3.25 14.72
C ASP A 132 -4.31 -3.45 14.55
N TYR A 133 -3.54 -2.49 15.04
CA TYR A 133 -2.08 -2.50 14.94
C TYR A 133 -1.46 -3.65 15.74
N GLU A 134 -1.96 -3.91 16.95
CA GLU A 134 -1.33 -4.88 17.87
C GLU A 134 -1.35 -6.30 17.31
N SER A 135 -2.43 -6.66 16.62
CA SER A 135 -2.64 -7.97 16.00
C SER A 135 -2.15 -8.09 14.55
N PHE A 136 -1.76 -6.99 13.90
CA PHE A 136 -1.29 -7.03 12.50
C PHE A 136 0.21 -7.34 12.39
N GLU A 137 0.56 -8.12 11.36
CA GLU A 137 1.93 -8.30 10.90
C GLU A 137 1.95 -8.17 9.36
N PRO A 138 3.01 -7.58 8.77
CA PRO A 138 4.27 -7.19 9.39
C PRO A 138 4.28 -5.79 10.02
N LYS A 139 5.06 -5.62 11.09
CA LYS A 139 5.42 -4.32 11.69
C LYS A 139 6.79 -3.83 11.20
N PHE A 140 6.94 -2.51 11.08
CA PHE A 140 8.16 -1.85 10.57
C PHE A 140 8.67 -0.71 11.46
#